data_AF-A0A2N5RU09-F1
#
_entry.id   AF-A0A2N5RU09-F1
#
_cell.length_a   1.000
_cell.length_b   1.000
_cell.length_c   1.000
_cell.angle_alpha   90.00
_cell.angle_beta   90.00
_cell.angle_gamma   90.00
#
_symmetry.space_group_name_H-M   'P 1'
#
loop_
_entity.id
_entity.type
_entity.pdbx_description
1 polymer ?
#
loop_
_entity_poly.entity_id
_entity_poly.type
_entity_poly.pdbx_seq_one_letter_code
_entity_poly.pdbx_strand_id
1 'polypeptide(L)'
;MKALVQEMVGNFSSRLQYLVIQVGELTGDRQMTKDQITMTQIIVTTPEKWDVITRESTDTSYTYLVGLIVIDEIHLLHDKRGPVLEALVSRTIRRMEQNHEYVRLVGLSATLANYADVARF
;
A
#
# COMPACT_ATOMS: atom_id res chain seq x y z
N MET A 1 -4.72 -14.04 -4.41
CA MET A 1 -4.22 -12.65 -4.51
C MET A 1 -2.75 -12.52 -4.89
N LYS A 2 -1.86 -13.49 -4.59
CA LYS A 2 -0.46 -13.41 -5.04
C LYS A 2 -0.29 -13.30 -6.56
N ALA A 3 -1.11 -14.03 -7.33
CA ALA A 3 -1.12 -13.93 -8.79
C ALA A 3 -1.42 -12.51 -9.28
N LEU A 4 -2.37 -11.81 -8.64
CA LEU A 4 -2.71 -10.42 -8.96
C LEU A 4 -1.54 -9.47 -8.68
N VAL A 5 -0.82 -9.65 -7.57
CA VAL A 5 0.37 -8.85 -7.25
C VAL A 5 1.44 -9.01 -8.35
N GLN A 6 1.73 -10.24 -8.76
CA GLN A 6 2.72 -10.51 -9.81
C GLN A 6 2.31 -9.95 -11.16
N GLU A 7 1.04 -10.08 -11.52
CA GLU A 7 0.47 -9.49 -12.73
C GLU A 7 0.62 -7.97 -12.72
N MET A 8 0.27 -7.31 -11.60
CA MET A 8 0.37 -5.86 -11.46
C MET A 8 1.82 -5.37 -11.50
N VAL A 9 2.75 -6.11 -10.90
CA VAL A 9 4.20 -5.81 -11.02
C VAL A 9 4.64 -5.87 -12.48
N GLY A 10 4.28 -6.93 -13.22
CA GLY A 10 4.61 -7.05 -14.64
C GLY A 10 3.99 -5.95 -15.50
N ASN A 11 2.72 -5.62 -15.24
CA ASN A 11 1.97 -4.59 -15.96
C ASN A 11 2.56 -3.20 -15.72
N PHE A 12 2.77 -2.81 -14.46
CA PHE A 12 3.36 -1.52 -14.12
C PHE A 12 4.82 -1.42 -14.57
N SER A 13 5.61 -2.48 -14.44
CA SER A 13 7.00 -2.48 -14.95
C SER A 13 7.04 -2.20 -16.45
N SER A 14 6.17 -2.86 -17.22
CA SER A 14 6.10 -2.68 -18.68
C SER A 14 5.60 -1.30 -19.06
N ARG A 15 4.53 -0.81 -18.40
CA ARG A 15 3.92 0.48 -18.71
C ARG A 15 4.79 1.67 -18.28
N LEU A 16 5.55 1.55 -17.20
CA LEU A 16 6.32 2.66 -16.62
C LEU A 16 7.82 2.59 -16.94
N GLN A 17 8.23 1.62 -17.76
CA GLN A 17 9.63 1.44 -18.16
C GLN A 17 10.23 2.71 -18.77
N TYR A 18 9.45 3.45 -19.56
CA TYR A 18 9.89 4.69 -20.21
C TYR A 18 10.22 5.83 -19.23
N LEU A 19 9.73 5.73 -17.99
CA LEU A 19 10.03 6.67 -16.90
C LEU A 19 11.17 6.20 -16.00
N VAL A 20 11.78 5.05 -16.30
CA VAL A 20 12.84 4.43 -15.47
C VAL A 20 12.36 4.19 -14.02
N ILE A 21 11.08 3.87 -13.86
CA ILE A 21 10.46 3.55 -12.57
C ILE A 21 10.65 2.06 -12.29
N GLN A 22 11.23 1.74 -11.13
CA GLN A 22 11.34 0.39 -10.63
C GLN A 22 10.09 -0.01 -9.84
N VAL A 23 9.55 -1.18 -10.19
CA VAL A 23 8.38 -1.77 -9.54
C VAL A 23 8.79 -3.07 -8.86
N GLY A 24 8.49 -3.20 -7.57
CA GLY A 24 8.86 -4.34 -6.74
C GLY A 24 7.64 -5.05 -6.15
N GLU A 25 7.81 -6.34 -5.88
CA GLU A 25 6.85 -7.16 -5.12
C GLU A 25 7.31 -7.27 -3.66
N LEU A 26 6.41 -6.99 -2.73
CA LEU A 26 6.64 -7.21 -1.30
C LEU A 26 5.50 -8.05 -0.72
N THR A 27 5.71 -9.36 -0.61
CA THR A 27 4.67 -10.31 -0.15
C THR A 27 5.21 -11.20 0.96
N GLY A 28 4.39 -12.12 1.48
CA GLY A 28 4.82 -13.06 2.53
C GLY A 28 6.02 -13.93 2.13
N ASP A 29 6.09 -14.31 0.84
CA ASP A 29 7.12 -15.21 0.32
C ASP A 29 8.34 -14.48 -0.27
N ARG A 30 8.19 -13.20 -0.62
CA ARG A 30 9.25 -12.36 -1.18
C ARG A 30 9.56 -11.19 -0.26
N GLN A 31 10.76 -11.23 0.29
CA GLN A 31 11.33 -10.11 1.03
C GLN A 31 12.31 -9.37 0.12
N MET A 32 12.11 -8.06 0.00
CA MET A 32 13.10 -7.18 -0.60
C MET A 32 14.09 -6.76 0.48
N THR A 33 15.37 -6.68 0.14
CA THR A 33 16.37 -6.07 1.03
C THR A 33 16.10 -4.56 1.14
N LYS A 34 16.65 -3.91 2.17
CA LYS A 34 16.52 -2.45 2.33
C LYS A 34 17.01 -1.67 1.11
N ASP A 35 18.12 -2.12 0.51
CA ASP A 35 18.68 -1.51 -0.69
C ASP A 35 17.70 -1.62 -1.86
N GLN A 36 17.09 -2.81 -2.04
CA GLN A 36 16.08 -3.01 -3.07
C GLN A 36 14.84 -2.14 -2.86
N ILE A 37 14.35 -2.02 -1.62
CA ILE A 37 13.23 -1.13 -1.27
C ILE A 37 13.58 0.32 -1.61
N THR A 38 14.78 0.77 -1.26
CA THR A 38 15.24 2.15 -1.51
C THR A 38 15.37 2.47 -2.99
N MET A 39 15.72 1.47 -3.81
CA MET A 39 15.80 1.62 -5.27
C MET A 39 14.43 1.55 -5.97
N THR A 40 13.39 1.08 -5.29
CA THR A 40 12.06 0.82 -5.85
C THR A 40 11.11 1.98 -5.58
N GLN A 41 10.44 2.49 -6.62
CA GLN A 41 9.49 3.60 -6.49
C GLN A 41 8.05 3.13 -6.31
N ILE A 42 7.70 1.95 -6.86
CA ILE A 42 6.36 1.37 -6.70
C ILE A 42 6.48 0.00 -6.06
N ILE A 43 5.85 -0.17 -4.92
CA ILE A 43 5.81 -1.44 -4.20
C ILE A 43 4.38 -1.98 -4.29
N VAL A 44 4.23 -3.16 -4.88
CA VAL A 44 2.96 -3.90 -4.88
C VAL A 44 3.02 -4.93 -3.76
N THR A 45 2.09 -4.82 -2.80
CA THR A 45 2.09 -5.58 -1.56
C THR A 45 0.68 -6.00 -1.16
N THR A 46 0.55 -6.93 -0.22
CA THR A 46 -0.73 -7.23 0.43
C THR A 46 -0.92 -6.33 1.66
N PRO A 47 -2.17 -6.01 2.05
CA PRO A 47 -2.42 -5.21 3.24
C PRO A 47 -1.84 -5.85 4.51
N GLU A 48 -1.86 -7.18 4.64
CA GLU A 48 -1.25 -7.87 5.79
C GLU A 48 0.25 -7.64 5.86
N LYS A 49 0.95 -7.72 4.71
CA LYS A 49 2.39 -7.53 4.67
C LYS A 49 2.76 -6.08 4.98
N TRP A 50 1.98 -5.12 4.45
CA TRP A 50 2.17 -3.71 4.74
C TRP A 50 1.86 -3.35 6.20
N ASP A 51 0.85 -3.99 6.81
CA ASP A 51 0.54 -3.79 8.23
C ASP A 51 1.70 -4.24 9.12
N VAL A 52 2.30 -5.40 8.86
CA VAL A 52 3.48 -5.86 9.59
C VAL A 52 4.63 -4.85 9.47
N ILE A 53 4.95 -4.41 8.25
CA ILE A 53 6.04 -3.47 7.99
C ILE A 53 5.84 -2.14 8.71
N THR A 54 4.62 -1.61 8.69
CA THR A 54 4.32 -0.31 9.31
C THR A 54 4.14 -0.40 10.82
N ARG A 55 4.11 -1.61 11.41
CA ARG A 55 4.11 -1.85 12.86
C ARG A 55 5.51 -2.06 13.44
N GLU A 56 6.45 -2.59 12.67
CA GLU A 56 7.83 -2.76 13.11
C GLU A 56 8.50 -1.39 13.30
N SER A 57 9.01 -1.09 14.50
CA SER A 57 9.54 0.23 14.87
C SER A 57 11.00 0.44 14.51
N THR A 58 11.72 -0.61 14.14
CA THR A 58 13.20 -0.60 14.08
C THR A 58 13.77 -0.11 12.76
N ASP A 59 12.97 -0.02 11.68
CA ASP A 59 13.45 0.34 10.33
C ASP A 59 12.34 0.90 9.43
N THR A 60 11.67 1.96 9.87
CA THR A 60 10.55 2.57 9.12
C THR A 60 10.96 3.72 8.20
N SER A 61 12.26 3.97 7.98
CA SER A 61 12.76 5.12 7.21
C SER A 61 12.12 5.24 5.82
N TYR A 62 11.98 4.13 5.09
CA TYR A 62 11.35 4.11 3.77
C TYR A 62 9.83 4.33 3.82
N THR A 63 9.16 4.04 4.94
CA THR A 63 7.73 4.34 5.08
C THR A 63 7.46 5.85 5.16
N TYR A 64 8.45 6.66 5.55
CA TYR A 64 8.35 8.14 5.53
C TYR A 64 8.41 8.69 4.10
N LEU A 65 8.97 7.92 3.15
CA LEU A 65 9.08 8.32 1.75
C LEU A 65 7.78 8.10 0.96
N VAL A 66 6.80 7.42 1.55
CA VAL A 66 5.55 7.05 0.87
C VAL A 66 4.66 8.28 0.75
N GLY A 67 4.57 8.84 -0.46
CA GLY A 67 3.66 9.97 -0.76
C GLY A 67 2.31 9.55 -1.37
N LEU A 68 2.14 8.29 -1.74
CA LEU A 68 0.91 7.75 -2.34
C LEU A 68 0.68 6.32 -1.88
N ILE A 69 -0.55 6.02 -1.45
CA ILE A 69 -1.03 4.66 -1.19
C ILE A 69 -2.29 4.45 -2.02
N VAL A 70 -2.26 3.40 -2.85
CA VAL A 70 -3.41 2.93 -3.61
C VAL A 70 -3.91 1.64 -2.98
N ILE A 71 -5.15 1.65 -2.51
CA ILE A 71 -5.81 0.49 -1.93
C ILE A 71 -6.76 -0.06 -2.98
N ASP A 72 -6.36 -1.15 -3.62
CA ASP A 72 -7.24 -1.88 -4.52
C ASP A 72 -8.25 -2.72 -3.73
N GLU A 73 -9.45 -2.89 -4.27
CA GLU A 73 -10.53 -3.65 -3.65
C GLU A 73 -10.91 -3.18 -2.23
N ILE A 74 -11.02 -1.87 -1.98
CA ILE A 74 -11.31 -1.30 -0.64
C ILE A 74 -12.65 -1.77 -0.06
N HIS A 75 -13.57 -2.29 -0.88
CA HIS A 75 -14.79 -2.96 -0.42
C HIS A 75 -14.54 -4.17 0.50
N LEU A 76 -13.32 -4.70 0.52
CA LEU A 76 -12.86 -5.71 1.48
C LEU A 76 -12.88 -5.22 2.94
N LEU A 77 -13.15 -3.94 3.19
CA LEU A 77 -13.56 -3.42 4.51
C LEU A 77 -14.70 -4.23 5.14
N HIS A 78 -15.58 -4.84 4.36
CA HIS A 78 -16.69 -5.68 4.87
C HIS A 78 -16.32 -7.14 5.13
N ASP A 79 -15.09 -7.57 4.80
CA ASP A 79 -14.63 -8.93 5.00
C ASP A 79 -13.72 -9.03 6.24
N LYS A 80 -13.26 -10.24 6.57
CA LYS A 80 -12.31 -10.53 7.66
C LYS A 80 -10.99 -9.76 7.56
N ARG A 81 -10.68 -9.20 6.39
CA ARG A 81 -9.48 -8.41 6.10
C ARG A 81 -9.69 -6.91 6.35
N GLY A 82 -10.94 -6.47 6.52
CA GLY A 82 -11.30 -5.08 6.79
C GLY A 82 -10.54 -4.45 7.96
N PRO A 83 -10.42 -5.11 9.12
CA PRO A 83 -9.67 -4.56 10.25
C PRO A 83 -8.20 -4.24 9.93
N VAL A 84 -7.57 -4.97 9.01
CA VAL A 84 -6.18 -4.70 8.59
C VAL A 84 -6.13 -3.43 7.74
N LEU A 85 -7.09 -3.23 6.83
CA LEU A 85 -7.20 -2.01 6.03
C LEU A 85 -7.51 -0.80 6.92
N GLU A 86 -8.44 -0.94 7.87
CA GLU A 86 -8.77 0.11 8.83
C GLU A 86 -7.56 0.54 9.66
N ALA A 87 -6.78 -0.43 10.16
CA ALA A 87 -5.57 -0.16 10.92
C ALA A 87 -4.51 0.56 10.08
N LEU A 88 -4.34 0.16 8.81
CA LEU A 88 -3.41 0.80 7.88
C LEU A 88 -3.79 2.24 7.57
N VAL A 89 -5.05 2.50 7.21
CA VAL A 89 -5.55 3.84 6.90
C VAL A 89 -5.45 4.73 8.13
N SER A 90 -5.94 4.26 9.28
CA SER A 90 -5.89 5.00 10.54
C SER A 90 -4.46 5.37 10.96
N ARG A 91 -3.50 4.43 10.81
CA ARG A 91 -2.09 4.67 11.10
C ARG A 91 -1.49 5.70 10.15
N THR A 92 -1.84 5.63 8.87
CA THR A 92 -1.35 6.59 7.87
C THR A 92 -1.89 7.98 8.16
N ILE A 93 -3.19 8.14 8.39
CA ILE A 93 -3.81 9.44 8.73
C ILE A 93 -3.20 10.02 9.99
N ARG A 94 -3.12 9.24 11.07
CA ARG A 94 -2.51 9.68 12.33
C ARG A 94 -1.06 10.16 12.13
N ARG A 95 -0.30 9.47 11.28
CA ARG A 95 1.08 9.87 10.96
C ARG A 95 1.12 11.18 10.19
N MET A 96 0.22 11.38 9.22
CA MET A 96 0.12 12.65 8.50
C MET A 96 -0.10 13.81 9.47
N GLU A 97 -1.00 13.63 10.44
CA GLU A 97 -1.31 14.65 11.45
C GLU A 97 -0.13 14.92 12.38
N GLN A 98 0.60 13.87 12.79
CA GLN A 98 1.72 14.00 13.72
C GLN A 98 2.96 14.62 13.06
N ASN A 99 3.27 14.22 11.83
CA ASN A 99 4.51 14.60 11.14
C ASN A 99 4.33 15.75 10.15
N HIS A 100 3.08 16.15 9.85
CA HIS A 100 2.74 17.10 8.79
C HIS A 100 3.21 16.64 7.38
N GLU A 101 3.30 15.32 7.19
CA GLU A 101 3.67 14.69 5.92
C GLU A 101 2.41 14.16 5.24
N TYR A 102 2.00 14.79 4.13
CA TYR A 102 0.80 14.37 3.41
C TYR A 102 1.06 13.12 2.57
N VAL A 103 0.23 12.09 2.75
CA VAL A 103 0.19 10.90 1.87
C VAL A 103 -1.14 10.90 1.10
N ARG A 104 -1.10 10.79 -0.22
CA ARG A 104 -2.33 10.68 -1.00
C ARG A 104 -2.91 9.27 -0.84
N LEU A 105 -4.17 9.17 -0.41
CA LEU A 105 -4.90 7.92 -0.34
C LEU A 105 -5.84 7.80 -1.57
N VAL A 106 -5.77 6.67 -2.27
CA VAL A 106 -6.66 6.35 -3.39
C VAL A 106 -7.28 4.97 -3.14
N GLY A 107 -8.57 4.92 -2.86
CA GLY A 107 -9.32 3.67 -2.75
C GLY A 107 -10.00 3.31 -4.08
N LEU A 108 -9.76 2.10 -4.58
CA LEU A 108 -10.49 1.52 -5.71
C LEU A 108 -11.49 0.51 -5.16
N SER A 109 -12.75 0.58 -5.62
CA SER A 109 -13.83 -0.23 -5.07
C SER A 109 -14.77 -0.73 -6.16
N ALA A 110 -15.37 -1.91 -5.94
CA ALA A 110 -16.66 -2.23 -6.52
C ALA A 110 -17.75 -1.31 -5.94
N THR A 111 -18.93 -1.31 -6.55
CA THR A 111 -20.08 -0.54 -6.07
C THR A 111 -20.47 -0.95 -4.64
N LEU A 112 -20.42 -0.01 -3.71
CA LEU A 112 -20.76 -0.18 -2.29
C LEU A 112 -21.96 0.68 -1.93
N ALA A 113 -22.84 0.17 -1.07
CA ALA A 113 -23.97 0.95 -0.56
C ALA A 113 -23.50 2.09 0.37
N ASN A 114 -22.48 1.84 1.19
CA ASN A 114 -21.88 2.75 2.16
C ASN A 114 -20.61 3.44 1.64
N TYR A 115 -20.50 3.67 0.33
CA TYR A 115 -19.33 4.31 -0.27
C TYR A 115 -19.03 5.71 0.31
N ALA A 116 -20.07 6.44 0.75
CA ALA A 116 -19.92 7.76 1.35
C ALA A 116 -19.22 7.68 2.72
N ASP A 117 -19.50 6.65 3.51
CA ASP A 117 -18.83 6.42 4.79
C ASP A 117 -17.37 6.02 4.56
N VAL A 118 -17.11 5.17 3.57
CA VAL A 118 -15.73 4.78 3.16
C VAL A 118 -14.94 5.98 2.64
N ALA A 119 -15.58 6.92 1.94
CA ALA A 119 -14.92 8.14 1.45
C ALA A 119 -14.65 9.16 2.57
N ARG A 120 -15.43 9.11 3.65
CA ARG A 120 -15.26 9.97 4.83
C ARG A 120 -14.24 9.43 5.82
N PHE A 121 -14.13 8.11 5.91
CA PHE A 121 -13.15 7.38 6.70
C PHE A 121 -11.71 7.72 6.25
#